data_AF-A0A8B6D640-F1
#
_entry.id   AF-A0A8B6D640-F1
#
_cell.length_a   1.000
_cell.length_b   1.000
_cell.length_c   1.000
_cell.angle_alpha   90.00
_cell.angle_beta   90.00
_cell.angle_gamma   90.00
#
_symmetry.space_group_name_H-M   'P 1'
#
loop_
_entity.id
_entity.type
_entity.pdbx_description
1 polymer ?
#
loop_
_entity_poly.entity_id
_entity_poly.type
_entity_poly.pdbx_seq_one_letter_code
_entity_poly.pdbx_strand_id
1 'polypeptide(L)'
;MAAGIQKGARNPGNEIAGKVTVKHIYEIAEIKSKDQGFEHVDLKNICQLVIGAAHSIGIEVVKDLDPEEYGEFLAERKLIVEQQDKELEEKKQAKLLRL
;
A
#
# COMPACT_ATOMS: atom_id res chain seq x y z
N MET A 1 1.26 5.37 -8.94
CA MET A 1 1.55 4.71 -7.65
C MET A 1 2.30 3.43 -7.95
N ALA A 2 3.49 3.23 -7.39
CA ALA A 2 4.38 2.11 -7.72
C ALA A 2 3.73 0.71 -7.53
N ALA A 3 2.75 0.59 -6.63
CA ALA A 3 2.01 -0.65 -6.40
C ALA A 3 0.80 -0.86 -7.33
N GLY A 4 0.37 0.15 -8.12
CA GLY A 4 -0.81 0.02 -9.00
C GLY A 4 -2.17 -0.03 -8.29
N ILE A 5 -2.24 0.21 -6.98
CA ILE A 5 -3.46 0.11 -6.16
C ILE A 5 -4.14 1.47 -5.97
N GLN A 6 -5.48 1.49 -5.93
CA GLN A 6 -6.26 2.73 -5.70
C GLN A 6 -6.65 2.97 -4.24
N LYS A 7 -6.76 1.91 -3.43
CA LYS A 7 -7.09 1.97 -2.00
C LYS A 7 -6.01 1.21 -1.22
N GLY A 8 -5.63 1.71 -0.05
CA GLY A 8 -4.77 0.97 0.89
C GLY A 8 -5.49 -0.19 1.56
N ALA A 9 -4.78 -0.92 2.43
CA ALA A 9 -5.38 -2.01 3.18
C ALA A 9 -6.36 -1.47 4.23
N ARG A 10 -7.48 -2.16 4.43
CA ARG A 10 -8.45 -1.77 5.46
C ARG A 10 -7.98 -2.15 6.86
N ASN A 11 -7.24 -3.26 6.96
CA ASN A 11 -6.59 -3.74 8.16
C ASN A 11 -5.09 -3.97 7.88
N PRO A 12 -4.27 -2.90 7.87
CA PRO A 12 -2.84 -3.02 7.62
C PRO A 12 -2.19 -3.94 8.66
N GLY A 13 -1.37 -4.90 8.19
CA GLY A 13 -0.75 -5.95 9.01
C GLY A 13 -1.44 -7.31 8.92
N ASN A 14 -2.75 -7.33 8.64
CA ASN A 14 -3.50 -8.56 8.37
C ASN A 14 -3.83 -8.70 6.88
N GLU A 15 -3.94 -7.58 6.16
CA GLU A 15 -4.22 -7.52 4.73
C GLU A 15 -3.07 -6.84 4.00
N ILE A 16 -2.63 -7.46 2.90
CA ILE A 16 -1.71 -6.88 1.94
C ILE A 16 -2.55 -6.27 0.81
N ALA A 17 -2.47 -4.97 0.63
CA ALA A 17 -3.15 -4.26 -0.44
C ALA A 17 -2.37 -4.26 -1.74
N GLY A 18 -1.03 -4.28 -1.68
CA GLY A 18 -0.15 -4.26 -2.84
C GLY A 18 1.27 -4.70 -2.51
N LYS A 19 2.08 -4.91 -3.54
CA LYS A 19 3.50 -5.28 -3.39
C LYS A 19 4.37 -4.31 -4.20
N VAL A 20 5.54 -3.98 -3.66
CA VAL A 20 6.56 -3.19 -4.36
C VAL A 20 7.92 -3.81 -4.17
N THR A 21 8.79 -3.66 -5.17
CA THR A 21 10.17 -4.15 -5.06
C THR A 21 11.09 -3.16 -4.35
N VAL A 22 12.21 -3.66 -3.83
CA VAL A 22 13.28 -2.82 -3.24
C VAL A 22 13.80 -1.76 -4.23
N LYS A 23 13.78 -2.03 -5.54
CA LYS A 23 14.16 -1.04 -6.56
C LYS A 23 13.23 0.17 -6.54
N HIS A 24 11.92 -0.05 -6.48
CA HIS A 24 10.95 1.04 -6.36
C HIS A 24 11.15 1.84 -5.07
N ILE A 25 11.45 1.17 -3.95
CA ILE A 25 11.77 1.86 -2.68
C ILE A 25 12.96 2.80 -2.84
N TYR A 26 14.01 2.33 -3.50
CA TYR A 26 15.21 3.13 -3.74
C TYR A 26 14.91 4.36 -4.60
N GLU A 27 14.20 4.19 -5.71
CA GLU A 27 13.80 5.31 -6.58
C GLU A 27 12.94 6.34 -5.83
N ILE A 28 11.98 5.89 -5.02
CA ILE A 28 11.17 6.77 -4.18
C ILE A 28 12.05 7.51 -3.16
N ALA A 29 13.00 6.81 -2.54
CA ALA A 29 13.91 7.39 -1.56
C ALA A 29 14.88 8.41 -2.18
N GLU A 30 15.37 8.19 -3.39
CA GLU A 30 16.23 9.12 -4.13
C GLU A 30 15.50 10.40 -4.53
N ILE A 31 14.21 10.30 -4.86
CA ILE A 31 13.39 11.48 -5.11
C ILE A 31 13.16 12.22 -3.79
N LYS A 32 12.86 11.47 -2.72
CA LYS A 32 12.56 12.03 -1.40
C LYS A 32 13.77 12.62 -0.69
N SER A 33 14.98 12.18 -0.99
CA SER A 33 16.22 12.76 -0.42
C SER A 33 16.46 14.21 -0.85
N LYS A 34 15.79 14.67 -1.90
CA LYS A 34 15.87 16.04 -2.42
C LYS A 34 14.89 17.00 -1.73
N ASP A 35 13.98 16.49 -0.89
CA ASP A 35 13.11 17.33 -0.06
C ASP A 35 13.94 18.09 0.99
N GLN A 36 13.61 19.35 1.27
CA GLN A 36 14.28 20.21 2.27
C GLN A 36 14.41 19.58 3.67
N GLY A 37 13.55 18.62 4.02
CA GLY A 37 13.62 17.93 5.31
C GLY A 37 14.67 16.81 5.39
N PHE A 38 15.30 16.44 4.28
CA PHE A 38 16.16 15.25 4.17
C PHE A 38 17.60 15.53 3.75
N GLU A 39 18.01 16.80 3.68
CA GLU A 39 19.34 17.25 3.22
C GLU A 39 20.52 16.65 4.03
N HIS A 40 20.27 16.20 5.26
CA HIS A 40 21.28 15.61 6.15
C HIS A 40 20.94 14.17 6.56
N VAL A 41 19.99 13.54 5.89
CA VAL A 41 19.55 12.19 6.20
C VAL A 41 20.14 11.22 5.19
N ASP A 42 20.84 10.20 5.67
CA ASP A 42 21.35 9.14 4.80
C ASP A 42 20.23 8.50 3.99
N LEU A 43 20.50 8.23 2.71
CA LEU A 43 19.55 7.57 1.81
C LEU A 43 19.03 6.25 2.40
N LYS A 44 19.86 5.51 3.14
CA LYS A 44 19.46 4.29 3.86
C LYS A 44 18.35 4.55 4.88
N ASN A 45 18.43 5.65 5.64
CA ASN A 45 17.41 6.03 6.61
C ASN A 45 16.11 6.44 5.89
N ILE A 46 16.22 7.13 4.75
CA ILE A 46 15.06 7.47 3.92
C ILE A 46 14.39 6.21 3.37
N CYS A 47 15.15 5.24 2.87
CA CYS A 47 14.62 3.95 2.46
C CYS A 47 13.85 3.26 3.60
N GLN A 48 14.38 3.25 4.82
CA GLN A 48 13.69 2.68 5.99
C GLN A 48 12.37 3.41 6.28
N LEU A 49 12.36 4.75 6.18
CA LEU A 49 11.13 5.54 6.33
C LEU A 49 10.08 5.20 5.26
N VAL A 50 10.51 5.04 4.01
CA VAL A 50 9.63 4.67 2.90
C VAL A 50 9.07 3.25 3.10
N ILE A 51 9.88 2.30 3.56
CA ILE A 51 9.43 0.93 3.89
C ILE A 51 8.40 0.97 5.03
N GLY A 52 8.65 1.74 6.09
CA GLY A 52 7.70 1.90 7.19
C GLY A 52 6.36 2.50 6.75
N ALA A 53 6.40 3.49 5.86
CA ALA A 53 5.20 4.07 5.26
C ALA A 53 4.44 3.05 4.40
N ALA A 54 5.14 2.24 3.60
CA ALA A 54 4.55 1.17 2.80
C ALA A 54 3.80 0.16 3.68
N HIS A 55 4.43 -0.35 4.74
CA HIS A 55 3.79 -1.31 5.65
C HIS A 55 2.53 -0.73 6.33
N SER A 56 2.55 0.55 6.70
CA SER A 56 1.43 1.21 7.38
C SER A 56 0.17 1.33 6.52
N ILE A 57 0.31 1.29 5.19
CA ILE A 57 -0.82 1.27 4.24
C ILE A 57 -1.09 -0.13 3.66
N GLY A 58 -0.43 -1.16 4.18
CA GLY A 58 -0.55 -2.54 3.76
C GLY A 58 0.15 -2.86 2.43
N ILE A 59 1.21 -2.13 2.08
CA ILE A 59 2.07 -2.50 0.95
C ILE A 59 3.24 -3.32 1.47
N GLU A 60 3.43 -4.50 0.91
CA GLU A 60 4.55 -5.39 1.23
C GLU A 60 5.75 -5.09 0.31
N VAL A 61 6.94 -5.06 0.91
CA VAL A 61 8.20 -4.84 0.17
C VAL A 61 8.86 -6.19 -0.11
N VAL A 62 8.95 -6.55 -1.38
CA VAL A 62 9.52 -7.82 -1.85
C VAL A 62 10.82 -7.60 -2.62
N LYS A 63 11.63 -8.65 -2.75
CA LYS A 63 12.89 -8.58 -3.51
C LYS A 63 12.63 -8.61 -5.02
N ASP A 64 11.79 -9.55 -5.43
CA ASP A 64 11.41 -9.82 -6.80
C ASP A 64 9.88 -9.87 -6.88
N LEU A 65 9.33 -9.43 -8.02
CA LEU A 65 7.90 -9.39 -8.26
C LEU A 65 7.65 -10.01 -9.64
N ASP A 66 6.95 -11.14 -9.66
CA ASP A 66 6.56 -11.77 -10.91
C ASP A 66 5.27 -11.09 -11.44
N PRO A 67 5.28 -10.57 -12.69
CA PRO A 67 4.16 -9.77 -13.20
C PRO A 67 2.88 -10.59 -13.40
N GLU A 68 2.99 -11.90 -13.69
CA GLU A 68 1.83 -12.76 -13.90
C GLU A 68 1.12 -13.02 -12.56
N GLU A 69 1.87 -13.48 -11.55
CA GLU A 69 1.36 -13.69 -10.19
C GLU A 69 0.80 -12.40 -9.59
N TYR A 70 1.46 -11.26 -9.85
CA TYR A 70 0.97 -9.98 -9.36
C TYR A 70 -0.33 -9.54 -10.05
N GLY A 71 -0.49 -9.88 -11.33
CA GLY A 71 -1.73 -9.65 -12.07
C GLY A 71 -2.91 -10.42 -11.47
N GLU A 72 -2.70 -11.69 -11.14
CA GLU A 72 -3.71 -12.52 -10.47
C GLU A 72 -4.07 -11.96 -9.09
N PHE A 73 -3.06 -11.61 -8.30
CA PHE A 73 -3.25 -10.98 -6.99
C PHE A 73 -4.10 -9.69 -7.08
N LEU A 74 -3.85 -8.83 -8.07
CA LEU A 74 -4.63 -7.60 -8.26
C LEU A 74 -6.09 -7.90 -8.65
N ALA A 75 -6.34 -8.93 -9.44
CA ALA A 75 -7.67 -9.36 -9.82
C ALA A 75 -8.47 -9.88 -8.61
N GLU A 76 -7.86 -10.75 -7.80
CA GLU A 76 -8.46 -11.26 -6.56
C GLU A 76 -8.76 -10.12 -5.59
N ARG A 77 -7.78 -9.24 -5.37
CA ARG A 77 -7.90 -8.11 -4.46
C ARG A 77 -9.03 -7.16 -4.85
N LYS A 78 -9.26 -6.96 -6.14
CA LYS A 78 -10.36 -6.13 -6.63
C LYS A 78 -11.72 -6.65 -6.12
N LEU A 79 -11.94 -7.97 -6.18
CA LEU A 79 -13.17 -8.60 -5.68
C LEU A 79 -13.32 -8.41 -4.17
N ILE A 80 -12.23 -8.58 -3.42
CA ILE A 80 -12.22 -8.39 -1.95
C ILE A 80 -12.61 -6.95 -1.62
N VAL A 81 -12.05 -5.96 -2.32
CA VAL A 81 -12.37 -4.55 -2.05
C VAL A 81 -13.81 -4.20 -2.40
N GLU A 82 -14.34 -4.71 -3.52
CA GLU A 82 -15.75 -4.53 -3.86
C GLU A 82 -16.68 -5.12 -2.78
N GLN A 83 -16.33 -6.29 -2.22
CA GLN A 83 -17.07 -6.88 -1.11
C GLN A 83 -16.95 -6.05 0.18
N GLN A 84 -15.76 -5.57 0.50
CA GLN A 84 -15.51 -4.71 1.65
C GLN A 84 -16.28 -3.39 1.58
N ASP A 85 -16.36 -2.77 0.40
CA ASP A 85 -17.14 -1.54 0.18
C ASP A 85 -18.65 -1.80 0.37
N LYS A 86 -19.19 -2.89 -0.20
CA LYS A 86 -20.60 -3.29 0.00
C LYS A 86 -20.92 -3.50 1.47
N GLU A 87 -20.11 -4.28 2.18
CA GLU A 87 -20.28 -4.50 3.62
C GLU A 87 -20.22 -3.19 4.42
N LEU A 88 -19.39 -2.23 4.00
CA LEU A 88 -19.30 -0.92 4.64
C LEU A 88 -20.58 -0.11 4.41
N GLU A 89 -21.13 -0.13 3.20
CA GLU A 89 -22.39 0.56 2.88
C GLU A 89 -23.55 -0.04 3.66
N GLU A 90 -23.65 -1.37 3.73
CA GLU A 90 -24.67 -2.05 4.53
C GLU A 90 -24.55 -1.70 6.02
N LYS A 91 -23.32 -1.71 6.57
CA LYS A 91 -23.07 -1.29 7.96
C LYS A 91 -23.44 0.17 8.21
N LYS A 92 -23.18 1.06 7.26
CA LYS A 92 -23.57 2.48 7.33
C LYS A 92 -25.09 2.64 7.30
N GLN A 93 -25.78 1.96 6.39
CA GLN A 93 -27.25 1.99 6.29
C GLN A 93 -27.92 1.43 7.54
N ALA A 94 -27.43 0.30 8.06
CA ALA A 94 -27.93 -0.30 9.30
C ALA A 94 -27.74 0.61 10.52
N LYS A 95 -26.64 1.39 10.57
CA LYS A 95 -26.41 2.39 11.64
C LYS A 95 -27.34 3.60 11.50
N LEU A 96 -27.63 4.02 10.27
CA LEU A 96 -28.53 5.15 9.99
C LEU A 96 -29.99 4.81 10.30
N LEU A 97 -30.43 3.58 10.03
CA LEU A 97 -31.78 3.09 10.35
C LEU A 97 -32.03 2.88 11.86
N ARG A 98 -30.99 2.99 12.70
CA ARG A 98 -31.06 2.87 14.16
C ARG A 98 -31.07 4.22 14.89
N LEU A 99 -31.03 5.33 14.16
CA LEU A 99 -31.15 6.72 14.66
C LEU A 99 -32.58 7.21 14.41
#